data_AF-A0A2V9AAP3-F1
#
_entry.id   AF-A0A2V9AAP3-F1
#
_cell.length_a   1.000
_cell.length_b   1.000
_cell.length_c   1.000
_cell.angle_alpha   90.00
_cell.angle_beta   90.00
_cell.angle_gamma   90.00
#
_symmetry.space_group_name_H-M   'P 1'
#
loop_
_entity.id
_entity.type
_entity.pdbx_description
1 polymer ?
#
loop_
_entity_poly.entity_id
_entity_poly.type
_entity_poly.pdbx_seq_one_letter_code
_entity_poly.pdbx_strand_id
1 'polypeptide(L)'
;MLLPMLATFAGLRLYLHLVHVQHIYPGGYLVHHLFIGILILVPGAFLLAFAPCRRPLQAVATAAVGIGSAMILDEFTYMIATKATDQDYVSRVSLVGAIVCISLAVILLLILYALHRE
;
A
#
# COMPACT_ATOMS: atom_id res chain seq x y z
N MET A 1 -5.53 -9.67 -4.78
CA MET A 1 -4.83 -8.57 -4.08
C MET A 1 -3.78 -7.90 -4.97
N LEU A 2 -3.10 -8.65 -5.85
CA LEU A 2 -2.02 -8.11 -6.71
C LEU A 2 -2.45 -6.91 -7.57
N LEU A 3 -3.53 -7.06 -8.35
CA LEU A 3 -4.04 -5.99 -9.21
C LEU A 3 -4.35 -4.69 -8.44
N PRO A 4 -5.16 -4.69 -7.36
CA PRO A 4 -5.41 -3.48 -6.60
C PRO A 4 -4.13 -2.89 -5.98
N MET A 5 -3.20 -3.72 -5.51
CA MET A 5 -1.93 -3.24 -4.95
C MET A 5 -1.09 -2.48 -5.99
N LEU A 6 -0.88 -3.08 -7.17
CA LEU A 6 -0.08 -2.45 -8.23
C LEU A 6 -0.75 -1.20 -8.79
N ALA A 7 -2.08 -1.23 -8.96
CA ALA A 7 -2.85 -0.07 -9.41
C ALA A 7 -2.77 1.08 -8.41
N THR A 8 -2.89 0.81 -7.10
CA THR A 8 -2.75 1.81 -6.05
C THR A 8 -1.34 2.39 -6.01
N PHE A 9 -0.30 1.56 -6.05
CA PHE A 9 1.08 2.04 -6.08
C PHE A 9 1.35 2.96 -7.28
N ALA A 10 0.99 2.51 -8.49
CA ALA A 10 1.17 3.29 -9.70
C ALA A 10 0.36 4.59 -9.67
N GLY A 11 -0.90 4.52 -9.20
CA GLY A 11 -1.78 5.68 -9.06
C GLY A 11 -1.27 6.71 -8.07
N LEU A 12 -0.82 6.28 -6.88
CA LEU A 12 -0.21 7.16 -5.87
C LEU A 12 1.03 7.84 -6.40
N ARG A 13 1.94 7.09 -7.02
CA ARG A 13 3.18 7.65 -7.58
C ARG A 13 2.90 8.62 -8.71
N LEU A 14 1.98 8.29 -9.62
CA LEU A 14 1.57 9.21 -10.68
C LEU A 14 0.95 10.48 -10.09
N TYR A 15 0.06 10.34 -9.11
CA TYR A 15 -0.58 11.47 -8.44
C TYR A 15 0.46 12.39 -7.78
N LEU A 16 1.42 11.85 -7.03
CA LEU A 16 2.48 12.63 -6.39
C LEU A 16 3.34 13.40 -7.41
N HIS A 17 3.61 12.81 -8.58
CA HIS A 17 4.38 13.48 -9.64
C HIS A 17 3.58 14.58 -10.35
N LEU A 18 2.25 14.47 -10.42
CA LEU A 18 1.40 15.44 -11.12
C LEU A 18 0.90 16.56 -10.22
N VAL A 19 0.44 16.21 -9.01
CA VAL A 19 -0.29 17.10 -8.10
C VAL A 19 0.58 17.56 -6.92
N HIS A 20 1.79 17.01 -6.80
CA HIS A 20 2.69 17.21 -5.66
C HIS A 20 2.06 16.75 -4.33
N VAL A 21 2.81 16.89 -3.25
CA VAL A 21 2.36 16.50 -1.91
C VAL A 21 1.25 17.44 -1.45
N GLN A 22 0.14 16.85 -1.02
CA GLN A 22 -0.98 17.57 -0.41
C GLN A 22 -1.14 17.06 1.01
N HIS A 23 -1.09 17.97 1.97
CA HIS A 23 -1.17 17.63 3.39
C HIS A 23 -2.61 17.63 3.87
N ILE A 24 -2.96 16.62 4.66
CA ILE A 24 -4.25 16.54 5.34
C ILE A 24 -3.97 16.60 6.85
N TYR A 25 -4.65 17.52 7.55
CA TYR A 25 -4.46 17.76 8.99
C TYR A 25 -5.72 17.54 9.84
N PRO A 26 -6.25 16.31 9.97
CA PRO A 26 -7.39 16.04 10.83
C PRO A 26 -6.99 16.30 12.29
N GLY A 27 -7.70 17.21 12.96
CA GLY A 27 -7.38 17.57 14.35
C GLY A 27 -5.99 18.20 14.54
N GLY A 28 -5.39 18.75 13.48
CA GLY A 28 -4.06 19.38 13.52
C GLY A 28 -2.87 18.43 13.34
N TYR A 29 -3.11 17.13 13.16
CA TYR A 29 -2.05 16.14 12.94
C TYR A 29 -1.85 15.84 11.46
N LEU A 30 -0.60 15.85 10.99
CA LEU A 30 -0.30 15.46 9.62
C LEU A 30 -0.61 13.98 9.41
N VAL A 31 -1.49 13.68 8.46
CA VAL A 31 -1.88 12.31 8.12
C VAL A 31 -1.24 11.91 6.80
N HIS A 32 -0.32 10.95 6.89
CA HIS A 32 0.28 10.27 5.75
C HIS A 32 -0.66 9.20 5.20
N HIS A 33 -0.48 8.84 3.94
CA HIS A 33 -1.28 7.77 3.35
C HIS A 33 -0.99 6.39 3.99
N LEU A 34 0.12 6.23 4.71
CA LEU A 34 0.35 5.12 5.65
C LEU A 34 -0.81 4.89 6.61
N PHE A 35 -1.32 5.95 7.25
CA PHE A 35 -2.39 5.84 8.24
C PHE A 35 -3.67 5.30 7.60
N ILE A 36 -4.05 5.87 6.46
CA ILE A 36 -5.20 5.40 5.67
C ILE A 36 -4.97 3.95 5.20
N GLY A 37 -3.75 3.62 4.78
CA GLY A 37 -3.35 2.27 4.40
C GLY A 37 -3.56 1.25 5.51
N ILE A 38 -3.20 1.58 6.76
CA ILE A 38 -3.42 0.74 7.95
C ILE A 38 -4.91 0.55 8.21
N LEU A 39 -5.69 1.64 8.16
CA LEU A 39 -7.15 1.58 8.36
C LEU A 39 -7.88 0.74 7.30
N ILE A 40 -7.33 0.62 6.09
CA ILE A 40 -7.87 -0.25 5.04
C ILE A 40 -7.37 -1.69 5.21
N LEU A 41 -6.06 -1.87 5.44
CA LEU A 41 -5.41 -3.18 5.48
C LEU A 41 -5.90 -4.03 6.65
N VAL A 42 -5.91 -3.49 7.88
CA VAL A 42 -6.18 -4.28 9.09
C VAL A 42 -7.59 -4.87 9.08
N PRO A 43 -8.67 -4.10 8.81
CA PRO A 43 -10.00 -4.67 8.67
C PRO A 43 -10.11 -5.64 7.49
N GLY A 44 -9.47 -5.34 6.36
CA GLY A 44 -9.43 -6.23 5.20
C GLY A 44 -8.82 -7.59 5.53
N ALA A 45 -7.71 -7.61 6.27
CA ALA A 45 -7.05 -8.83 6.73
C ALA A 45 -7.94 -9.62 7.70
N PHE A 46 -8.61 -8.95 8.65
CA PHE A 46 -9.54 -9.62 9.57
C PHE A 46 -10.74 -10.21 8.84
N LEU A 47 -11.29 -9.51 7.85
CA LEU A 47 -12.37 -10.03 7.03
C LEU A 47 -11.92 -11.27 6.24
N LEU A 48 -10.71 -11.30 5.69
CA LEU A 48 -10.19 -12.50 5.03
C LEU A 48 -9.96 -13.66 6.01
N ALA A 49 -9.54 -13.38 7.24
CA ALA A 49 -9.24 -14.40 8.23
C ALA A 49 -10.49 -15.02 8.88
N PHE A 50 -11.55 -14.23 9.11
CA PHE A 50 -12.67 -14.64 9.96
C PHE A 50 -14.05 -14.56 9.29
N ALA A 51 -14.21 -13.86 8.16
CA ALA A 51 -15.54 -13.68 7.58
C ALA A 51 -16.01 -14.94 6.82
N PRO A 52 -17.32 -15.22 6.79
CA PRO A 52 -17.89 -16.31 6.00
C PRO A 52 -17.55 -16.19 4.51
N CYS A 53 -17.44 -17.33 3.81
CA CYS A 53 -17.13 -17.41 2.37
C CYS A 53 -18.23 -16.83 1.46
N ARG A 54 -18.42 -15.51 1.49
CA ARG A 54 -19.23 -14.75 0.55
C ARG A 54 -18.30 -14.14 -0.50
N ARG A 55 -18.41 -14.61 -1.75
CA ARG A 55 -17.59 -14.15 -2.89
C ARG A 55 -17.41 -12.62 -2.97
N PRO A 56 -18.46 -11.76 -2.86
CA PRO A 56 -18.26 -10.32 -2.96
C PRO A 56 -17.47 -9.76 -1.77
N LEU A 57 -17.73 -10.24 -0.55
CA LEU A 57 -17.02 -9.78 0.64
C LEU A 57 -15.54 -10.16 0.59
N GLN A 58 -15.23 -11.38 0.12
CA GLN A 58 -13.85 -11.81 -0.09
C GLN A 58 -13.13 -10.97 -1.14
N ALA A 59 -13.79 -10.62 -2.24
CA ALA A 59 -13.22 -9.77 -3.27
C ALA A 59 -12.88 -8.36 -2.73
N VAL A 60 -13.80 -7.76 -1.97
CA VAL A 60 -13.59 -6.45 -1.32
C VAL A 60 -12.45 -6.53 -0.30
N ALA A 61 -12.45 -7.53 0.58
CA ALA A 61 -11.40 -7.69 1.59
C ALA A 61 -10.02 -7.94 0.93
N THR A 62 -9.99 -8.74 -0.13
CA THR A 62 -8.79 -8.98 -0.96
C THR A 62 -8.28 -7.70 -1.63
N ALA A 63 -9.19 -6.83 -2.08
CA ALA A 63 -8.82 -5.55 -2.65
C ALA A 63 -8.30 -4.60 -1.58
N ALA A 64 -8.99 -4.51 -0.43
CA ALA A 64 -8.58 -3.70 0.71
C ALA A 64 -7.17 -4.05 1.18
N VAL A 65 -6.85 -5.34 1.35
CA VAL A 65 -5.49 -5.78 1.70
C VAL A 65 -4.47 -5.30 0.66
N GLY A 66 -4.75 -5.47 -0.64
CA GLY A 66 -3.86 -4.99 -1.70
C GLY A 66 -3.63 -3.48 -1.67
N ILE A 67 -4.71 -2.69 -1.57
CA ILE A 67 -4.66 -1.22 -1.52
C ILE A 67 -3.88 -0.76 -0.29
N GLY A 68 -4.24 -1.26 0.89
CA GLY A 68 -3.59 -0.88 2.14
C GLY A 68 -2.12 -1.28 2.18
N SER A 69 -1.75 -2.46 1.67
CA SER A 69 -0.35 -2.88 1.54
C SER A 69 0.44 -1.94 0.64
N ALA A 70 -0.11 -1.54 -0.51
CA ALA A 70 0.57 -0.61 -1.41
C ALA A 70 0.87 0.72 -0.71
N MET A 71 -0.13 1.27 -0.02
CA MET A 71 -0.01 2.54 0.72
C MET A 71 1.05 2.47 1.83
N ILE A 72 1.06 1.37 2.59
CA ILE A 72 2.01 1.21 3.70
C ILE A 72 3.44 1.04 3.17
N LEU A 73 3.64 0.19 2.16
CA LEU A 73 4.96 -0.11 1.62
C LEU A 73 5.57 1.10 0.88
N ASP A 74 4.73 1.93 0.26
CA ASP A 74 5.14 3.17 -0.38
C ASP A 74 5.68 4.19 0.64
N GLU A 75 4.90 4.48 1.68
CA GLU A 75 5.28 5.43 2.72
C GLU A 75 6.44 4.91 3.60
N PHE A 76 6.50 3.61 3.88
CA PHE A 76 7.54 3.03 4.73
C PHE A 76 8.93 3.36 4.20
N THR A 77 9.13 3.28 2.89
CA THR A 77 10.41 3.63 2.26
C THR A 77 10.73 5.10 2.46
N TYR A 78 9.75 5.98 2.19
CA TYR A 78 9.91 7.42 2.36
C TYR A 78 10.31 7.76 3.80
N MET A 79 9.66 7.19 4.81
CA MET A 79 9.95 7.48 6.21
C MET A 79 11.31 6.97 6.68
N ILE A 80 11.73 5.78 6.23
CA ILE A 80 12.94 5.13 6.75
C ILE A 80 14.20 5.52 5.96
N ALA A 81 14.07 5.79 4.67
CA ALA A 81 15.21 6.00 3.77
C ALA A 81 15.42 7.46 3.35
N THR A 82 14.59 8.41 3.81
CA THR A 82 14.70 9.84 3.45
C THR A 82 14.61 10.74 4.68
N LYS A 83 14.68 12.06 4.47
CA LYS A 83 14.48 13.05 5.55
C LYS A 83 13.00 13.33 5.83
N ALA A 84 12.10 12.64 5.14
CA ALA A 84 10.66 12.79 5.23
C ALA A 84 10.20 14.25 4.97
N THR A 85 10.78 14.89 3.96
CA THR A 85 10.33 16.19 3.44
C THR A 85 9.46 16.03 2.19
N ASP A 86 8.64 17.01 1.84
CA ASP A 86 7.75 16.93 0.67
C ASP A 86 8.48 16.61 -0.64
N GLN A 87 9.70 17.14 -0.81
CA GLN A 87 10.56 16.87 -1.95
C GLN A 87 11.02 15.40 -2.00
N ASP A 88 11.12 14.75 -0.85
CA ASP A 88 11.57 13.37 -0.75
C ASP A 88 10.55 12.38 -1.33
N TYR A 89 9.26 12.73 -1.44
CA TYR A 89 8.23 11.85 -2.02
C TYR A 89 8.49 11.52 -3.49
N VAL A 90 9.03 12.47 -4.26
CA VAL A 90 9.37 12.29 -5.67
C VAL A 90 10.86 11.97 -5.86
N SER A 91 11.61 11.84 -4.77
CA SER A 91 13.03 11.49 -4.85
C SER A 91 13.24 10.09 -5.41
N ARG A 92 14.39 9.90 -6.07
CA ARG A 92 14.81 8.59 -6.57
C ARG A 92 14.89 7.55 -5.45
N VAL A 93 15.33 7.95 -4.26
CA VAL A 93 15.45 7.04 -3.10
C VAL A 93 14.08 6.53 -2.66
N SER A 94 13.10 7.42 -2.52
CA SER A 94 11.73 7.03 -2.19
C SER A 94 11.13 6.11 -3.24
N LEU A 95 11.27 6.45 -4.53
CA LEU A 95 10.70 5.65 -5.62
C LEU A 95 11.34 4.26 -5.71
N VAL A 96 12.67 4.19 -5.73
CA VAL A 96 13.39 2.91 -5.87
C VAL A 96 13.11 2.01 -4.67
N GLY A 97 13.15 2.54 -3.44
CA GLY A 97 12.89 1.69 -2.29
C GLY A 97 11.44 1.20 -2.24
N ALA A 98 10.45 2.00 -2.66
CA ALA A 98 9.08 1.51 -2.76
C ALA A 98 8.93 0.44 -3.84
N ILE A 99 9.58 0.60 -5.01
CA ILE A 99 9.64 -0.45 -6.04
C ILE A 99 10.22 -1.74 -5.46
N VAL A 100 11.30 -1.66 -4.68
CA VAL A 100 11.91 -2.83 -4.03
C VAL A 100 10.94 -3.48 -3.04
N CYS A 101 10.33 -2.71 -2.13
CA CYS A 101 9.37 -3.21 -1.15
C CYS A 101 8.14 -3.86 -1.81
N ILE A 102 7.57 -3.21 -2.83
CA ILE A 102 6.44 -3.75 -3.60
C ILE A 102 6.88 -5.03 -4.33
N SER A 103 8.06 -5.05 -4.96
CA SER A 103 8.56 -6.23 -5.66
C SER A 103 8.74 -7.42 -4.72
N LEU A 104 9.31 -7.20 -3.53
CA LEU A 104 9.44 -8.24 -2.51
C LEU A 104 8.08 -8.78 -2.05
N ALA A 105 7.09 -7.90 -1.85
CA ALA A 105 5.73 -8.31 -1.50
C ALA A 105 5.06 -9.13 -2.61
N VAL A 106 5.24 -8.73 -3.88
CA VAL A 106 4.76 -9.47 -5.05
C VAL A 106 5.42 -10.84 -5.14
N ILE A 107 6.74 -10.92 -5.01
CA ILE A 107 7.49 -12.18 -5.05
C ILE A 107 7.00 -13.11 -3.95
N LEU A 108 6.89 -12.63 -2.71
CA LEU A 108 6.37 -13.41 -1.59
C LEU A 108 4.95 -13.92 -1.88
N LEU A 109 4.06 -13.06 -2.38
CA LEU A 109 2.70 -13.45 -2.73
C LEU A 109 2.67 -14.55 -3.81
N LEU A 110 3.50 -14.44 -4.85
CA LEU A 110 3.57 -15.42 -5.93
C LEU A 110 4.13 -16.76 -5.44
N ILE A 111 5.15 -16.73 -4.56
CA ILE A 111 5.69 -17.94 -3.92
C ILE A 111 4.60 -18.63 -3.09
N LEU A 112 3.90 -17.91 -2.22
CA LEU A 112 2.83 -18.47 -1.40
C LEU A 112 1.67 -19.01 -2.25
N TYR A 113 1.34 -18.33 -3.35
CA TYR A 113 0.34 -18.80 -4.30
C TYR A 113 0.75 -20.09 -4.99
N ALA A 114 2.02 -20.21 -5.41
CA ALA A 114 2.54 -21.43 -6.01
C ALA A 114 2.50 -22.59 -5.01
N LEU A 115 3.02 -22.37 -3.79
CA LEU A 115 3.03 -23.39 -2.72
C LEU A 115 1.64 -23.83 -2.28
N HIS A 116 0.62 -22.98 -2.39
CA HIS A 116 -0.75 -23.33 -2.03
C HIS A 116 -1.49 -24.09 -3.14
N ARG A 117 -1.00 -24.03 -4.38
CA ARG A 117 -1.59 -24.73 -5.53
C ARG A 117 -1.08 -26.15 -5.71
N GLU A 118 0.08 -26.46 -5.16
CA GLU A 118 0.64 -27.81 -5.07
C GLU A 118 0.04 -28.58 -3.89
#